data_AF-A0A3D5JXG0-F1
#
_entry.id   AF-A0A3D5JXG0-F1
#
_cell.length_a   1.000
_cell.length_b   1.000
_cell.length_c   1.000
_cell.angle_alpha   90.00
_cell.angle_beta   90.00
_cell.angle_gamma   90.00
#
_symmetry.space_group_name_H-M   'P 1'
#
loop_
_entity.id
_entity.type
_entity.pdbx_description
1 polymer ?
#
loop_
_entity_poly.entity_id
_entity_poly.type
_entity_poly.pdbx_seq_one_letter_code
_entity_poly.pdbx_strand_id
1 'polypeptide(L)'
;MMVVALVTMTLVGWSQHRWSRGEVDPRAGVPEWDRDEELPNDTFTFARIQYDSWGGSGWRGRGKWSIDWPESDLNMSFRLQQLTALKVDPEGTVLNLT
;
A
#
# COMPACT_ATOMS: atom_id res chain seq x y z
N MET A 1 -6.05 34.93 -37.46
CA MET A 1 -6.95 34.44 -36.37
C MET A 1 -6.81 32.94 -36.10
N MET A 2 -6.62 32.08 -37.12
CA MET A 2 -6.50 30.62 -36.95
C MET A 2 -5.25 30.15 -36.16
N VAL A 3 -4.12 30.86 -36.30
CA VAL A 3 -2.86 30.53 -35.59
C VAL A 3 -2.95 30.84 -34.09
N VAL A 4 -3.64 31.92 -33.72
CA VAL A 4 -3.85 32.30 -32.30
C VAL A 4 -4.75 31.27 -31.61
N ALA A 5 -5.79 30.79 -32.29
CA ALA A 5 -6.70 29.77 -31.77
C ALA A 5 -5.97 28.44 -31.49
N LEU A 6 -5.10 27.99 -32.39
CA LEU A 6 -4.32 26.76 -32.22
C LEU A 6 -3.34 26.85 -31.04
N VAL A 7 -2.68 28.00 -30.85
CA VAL A 7 -1.75 28.23 -29.72
C VAL A 7 -2.48 28.32 -28.38
N THR A 8 -3.69 28.90 -28.34
CA THR A 8 -4.49 28.90 -27.11
C THR A 8 -5.01 27.51 -26.75
N MET A 9 -5.31 26.68 -27.75
CA MET A 9 -5.84 25.33 -27.54
C MET A 9 -4.77 24.37 -27.00
N THR A 10 -3.52 24.51 -27.43
CA THR A 10 -2.39 23.74 -26.90
C THR A 10 -2.03 24.15 -25.47
N LEU A 11 -2.06 25.44 -25.14
CA LEU A 11 -1.81 25.95 -23.79
C LEU A 11 -2.89 25.50 -22.78
N VAL A 12 -4.17 25.50 -23.18
CA VAL A 12 -5.28 25.01 -22.34
C VAL A 12 -5.24 23.48 -22.20
N GLY A 13 -4.87 22.74 -23.24
CA GLY A 13 -4.69 21.28 -23.16
C GLY A 13 -3.57 20.87 -22.20
N TRP A 14 -2.48 21.63 -22.16
CA TRP A 14 -1.38 21.42 -21.21
C TRP A 14 -1.74 21.83 -19.76
N SER A 15 -2.60 22.84 -19.57
CA SER A 15 -3.05 23.25 -18.23
C SER A 15 -4.08 22.29 -17.63
N GLN A 16 -4.82 21.56 -18.48
CA GLN A 16 -5.74 20.50 -18.07
C GLN A 16 -5.06 19.14 -17.87
N HIS A 17 -3.79 18.99 -18.24
CA HIS A 17 -2.99 17.82 -17.89
C HIS A 17 -2.59 17.89 -16.40
N ARG A 18 -3.60 18.07 -15.54
CA ARG A 18 -3.53 17.81 -14.11
C ARG A 18 -3.34 16.31 -14.02
N TRP A 19 -2.13 15.91 -13.64
CA TRP A 19 -1.80 14.53 -13.32
C TRP A 19 -2.78 14.14 -12.22
N SER A 20 -3.87 13.48 -12.60
CA SER A 20 -4.81 12.91 -11.66
C SER A 20 -4.01 11.82 -10.99
N ARG A 21 -3.42 12.16 -9.85
CA ARG A 21 -2.85 11.18 -8.93
C ARG A 21 -4.03 10.29 -8.60
N GLY A 22 -4.12 9.17 -9.31
CA GLY A 22 -5.20 8.21 -9.14
C GLY A 22 -5.33 7.87 -7.66
N GLU A 23 -6.53 7.49 -7.26
CA GLU A 23 -6.76 6.96 -5.92
C GLU A 23 -5.71 5.87 -5.65
N VAL A 24 -4.89 6.09 -4.63
CA VAL A 24 -3.86 5.15 -4.24
C VAL A 24 -4.59 4.07 -3.45
N ASP A 25 -4.70 2.88 -4.05
CA ASP A 25 -5.28 1.73 -3.37
C ASP A 25 -4.47 1.44 -2.10
N PRO A 26 -5.07 1.52 -0.90
CA PRO A 26 -4.39 1.24 0.36
C PRO A 26 -3.87 -0.20 0.45
N ARG A 27 -4.44 -1.14 -0.32
CA ARG A 27 -4.03 -2.55 -0.38
C ARG A 27 -3.13 -2.87 -1.58
N ALA A 28 -2.77 -1.88 -2.39
CA ALA A 28 -1.91 -2.05 -3.56
C ALA A 28 -2.36 -3.18 -4.51
N GLY A 29 -3.67 -3.39 -4.67
CA GLY A 29 -4.25 -4.42 -5.53
C GLY A 29 -4.33 -5.82 -4.90
N VAL A 30 -3.93 -6.00 -3.64
CA VAL A 30 -4.13 -7.27 -2.94
C VAL A 30 -5.62 -7.41 -2.57
N PRO A 31 -6.31 -8.48 -3.02
CA PRO A 31 -7.71 -8.69 -2.69
C PRO A 31 -7.96 -8.76 -1.19
N GLU A 32 -9.18 -8.43 -0.77
CA GLU A 32 -9.68 -8.83 0.55
C GLU A 32 -10.07 -10.31 0.53
N TRP A 33 -9.98 -10.95 1.69
CA TRP A 33 -10.45 -12.31 1.90
C TRP A 33 -11.07 -12.44 3.28
N ASP A 34 -11.97 -13.41 3.43
CA ASP A 34 -12.74 -13.57 4.66
C ASP A 34 -11.89 -14.16 5.78
N ARG A 35 -12.14 -13.64 6.99
CA ARG A 35 -11.63 -14.19 8.24
C ARG A 35 -12.57 -15.30 8.74
N ASP A 36 -12.01 -16.25 9.48
CA ASP A 36 -12.81 -17.28 10.16
C ASP A 36 -13.64 -16.67 11.30
N GLU A 37 -14.96 -16.66 11.16
CA GLU A 37 -15.88 -16.08 12.15
C GLU A 37 -16.10 -17.00 13.36
N GLU A 38 -15.95 -18.31 13.20
CA GLU A 38 -16.15 -19.29 14.28
C GLU A 38 -14.93 -19.33 15.21
N LEU A 39 -13.73 -19.20 14.64
CA LEU A 39 -12.47 -19.25 15.35
C LEU A 39 -11.62 -18.01 15.07
N PRO A 40 -12.09 -16.79 15.44
CA PRO A 40 -11.40 -15.56 15.09
C PRO A 40 -9.98 -15.48 15.65
N ASN A 41 -9.71 -16.15 16.77
CA ASN A 41 -8.39 -16.15 17.41
C ASN A 41 -7.48 -17.30 16.95
N ASP A 42 -8.00 -18.26 16.16
CA ASP A 42 -7.21 -19.37 15.61
C ASP A 42 -6.82 -19.07 14.15
N THR A 43 -6.11 -17.96 13.97
CA THR A 43 -5.73 -17.44 12.66
C THR A 43 -4.31 -16.92 12.72
N PHE A 44 -3.51 -17.21 11.71
CA PHE A 44 -2.18 -16.62 11.55
C PHE A 44 -2.33 -15.13 11.24
N THR A 45 -1.75 -14.27 12.08
CA THR A 45 -1.71 -12.82 11.84
C THR A 45 -0.28 -12.38 11.59
N PHE A 46 -0.02 -11.73 10.46
CA PHE A 46 1.31 -11.18 10.19
C PHE A 46 1.59 -10.00 11.11
N ALA A 47 2.76 -10.01 11.77
CA ALA A 47 3.19 -8.94 12.67
C ALA A 47 4.47 -8.28 12.13
N ARG A 48 4.37 -7.04 11.64
CA ARG A 48 5.53 -6.24 11.24
C ARG A 48 6.13 -5.55 12.45
N ILE A 49 7.45 -5.69 12.62
CA ILE A 49 8.18 -4.96 13.64
C ILE A 49 8.57 -3.57 13.10
N GLN A 50 8.05 -2.53 13.74
CA GLN A 50 8.48 -1.15 13.56
C GLN A 50 9.58 -0.83 14.57
N TYR A 51 10.71 -0.35 14.05
CA TYR A 51 11.88 0.01 14.84
C TYR A 51 12.47 1.35 14.37
N ASP A 52 13.08 2.08 15.29
CA ASP A 52 13.75 3.37 15.05
C ASP A 52 15.29 3.26 15.07
N SER A 53 15.81 2.10 15.52
CA SER A 53 17.24 1.85 15.81
C SER A 53 18.17 2.09 14.63
N TRP A 54 17.68 1.95 13.39
CA TRP A 54 18.44 2.24 12.18
C TRP A 54 18.01 3.57 11.56
N GLY A 55 18.35 4.67 12.26
CA GLY A 55 18.66 5.97 11.66
C GLY A 55 17.55 6.63 10.86
N GLY A 56 16.80 7.51 11.51
CA GLY A 56 16.05 8.55 10.82
C GLY A 56 16.97 9.45 9.96
N SER A 57 16.40 10.00 8.89
CA SER A 57 16.96 11.04 7.99
C SER A 57 17.68 10.57 6.71
N GLY A 58 17.03 9.68 5.94
CA GLY A 58 17.07 9.81 4.48
C GLY A 58 15.98 10.78 3.99
N TRP A 59 16.17 11.40 2.81
CA TRP A 59 15.32 12.45 2.18
C TRP A 59 13.79 12.17 2.08
N ARG A 60 13.31 11.01 2.54
CA ARG A 60 11.89 10.59 2.51
C ARG A 60 11.25 10.28 3.88
N GLY A 61 11.98 10.43 4.99
CA GLY A 61 11.39 10.30 6.35
C GLY A 61 10.83 8.93 6.74
N ARG A 62 10.96 7.90 5.89
CA ARG A 62 10.48 6.53 6.13
C ARG A 62 11.62 5.64 6.62
N GLY A 63 11.42 4.99 7.77
CA GLY A 63 12.38 4.05 8.35
C GLY A 63 12.52 2.78 7.52
N LYS A 64 13.65 2.07 7.64
CA LYS A 64 13.91 0.81 6.91
C LYS A 64 12.86 -0.27 7.15
N TRP A 65 12.20 -0.24 8.30
CA TRP A 65 11.05 -1.08 8.61
C TRP A 65 9.88 -0.91 7.63
N SER A 66 9.78 0.20 6.89
CA SER A 66 8.62 0.53 6.03
C SER A 66 8.86 0.27 4.53
N ILE A 67 9.96 -0.41 4.20
CA ILE A 67 10.21 -0.85 2.82
C ILE A 67 9.05 -1.75 2.39
N ASP A 68 8.45 -1.38 1.25
CA ASP A 68 7.33 -2.05 0.58
C ASP A 68 6.08 -2.27 1.45
N TRP A 69 5.97 -1.52 2.56
CA TRP A 69 4.79 -1.54 3.43
C TRP A 69 3.69 -0.63 2.88
N PRO A 70 2.41 -1.08 2.84
CA PRO A 70 1.87 -2.36 3.37
C PRO A 70 1.85 -3.54 2.38
N GLU A 71 2.18 -3.31 1.11
CA GLU A 71 2.04 -4.28 0.02
C GLU A 71 2.73 -5.62 0.30
N SER A 72 3.94 -5.62 0.85
CA SER A 72 4.67 -6.85 1.15
C SER A 72 4.00 -7.72 2.20
N ASP A 73 3.36 -7.10 3.20
CA ASP A 73 2.69 -7.80 4.31
C ASP A 73 1.42 -8.47 3.78
N LEU A 74 0.64 -7.69 3.02
CA LEU A 74 -0.58 -8.16 2.38
C LEU A 74 -0.33 -9.31 1.41
N ASN A 75 0.68 -9.17 0.54
CA ASN A 75 1.03 -10.22 -0.41
C ASN A 75 1.51 -11.50 0.29
N MET A 76 2.37 -11.39 1.31
CA MET A 76 2.83 -12.56 2.06
C MET A 76 1.67 -13.31 2.72
N SER A 77 0.79 -12.59 3.43
CA SER A 77 -0.40 -13.15 4.08
C SER A 77 -1.34 -13.81 3.08
N PHE A 78 -1.62 -13.14 1.96
CA PHE A 78 -2.49 -13.68 0.92
C PHE A 78 -1.93 -14.96 0.29
N ARG A 79 -0.62 -15.05 0.06
CA ARG A 79 0.00 -16.27 -0.48
C ARG A 79 -0.01 -17.41 0.53
N LEU A 80 0.14 -17.14 1.83
CA LEU A 80 -0.03 -18.17 2.86
C LEU A 80 -1.45 -18.73 2.85
N GLN A 81 -2.46 -17.87 2.74
CA GLN A 81 -3.86 -18.28 2.61
C GLN A 81 -4.10 -19.14 1.36
N GLN A 82 -3.51 -18.79 0.21
CA GLN A 82 -3.73 -19.52 -1.04
C GLN A 82 -3.00 -20.86 -1.12
N LEU A 83 -1.81 -20.95 -0.55
CA LEU A 83 -0.89 -22.07 -0.77
C LEU A 83 -0.87 -23.06 0.40
N THR A 84 -1.54 -22.75 1.51
CA THR A 84 -1.55 -23.58 2.71
C THR A 84 -2.97 -23.75 3.23
N ALA A 85 -3.14 -24.66 4.19
CA ALA A 85 -4.40 -24.82 4.92
C ALA A 85 -4.53 -23.86 6.13
N LEU A 86 -3.55 -22.98 6.35
CA LEU A 86 -3.60 -22.02 7.44
C LEU A 86 -4.71 -20.99 7.17
N LYS A 87 -5.52 -20.72 8.19
CA LYS A 87 -6.34 -19.51 8.22
C LYS A 87 -5.43 -18.32 8.47
N VAL A 88 -5.51 -17.30 7.62
CA VAL A 88 -4.67 -16.10 7.71
C VAL A 88 -5.55 -14.84 7.84
N ASP A 89 -5.17 -13.93 8.72
CA ASP A 89 -5.89 -12.68 8.96
C ASP A 89 -5.59 -11.70 7.80
N PRO A 90 -6.62 -11.15 7.11
CA PRO A 90 -6.45 -10.12 6.10
C PRO A 90 -5.87 -8.81 6.63
N GLU A 91 -5.92 -8.61 7.94
CA GLU A 91 -5.43 -7.43 8.64
C GLU A 91 -4.26 -7.80 9.56
N GLY A 92 -3.04 -7.55 9.08
CA GLY A 92 -1.83 -7.69 9.88
C GLY A 92 -1.71 -6.61 10.98
N THR A 93 -0.78 -6.82 11.90
CA THR A 93 -0.47 -5.84 12.95
C THR A 93 0.92 -5.24 12.76
N VAL A 94 1.08 -3.98 13.15
CA VAL A 94 2.38 -3.30 13.22
C VAL A 94 2.72 -3.12 14.70
N LEU A 95 3.77 -3.79 15.14
CA LEU A 95 4.25 -3.73 16.53
C LEU A 95 5.43 -2.78 16.61
N ASN A 96 5.28 -1.71 17.39
CA ASN A 96 6.38 -0.84 17.73
C ASN A 96 7.14 -1.40 18.95
N LEU A 97 8.46 -1.59 18.83
CA LEU A 97 9.31 -2.16 19.88
C LEU A 97 10.16 -1.13 20.63
N THR A 98 9.87 0.16 20.45
CA THR A 98 10.52 1.28 21.14
C THR A 98 9.87 1.61 22.48
#